data_AF-A0AAW0VQJ3-F1
#
_entry.id   AF-A0AAW0VQJ3-F1
#
_cell.length_a   1.000
_cell.length_b   1.000
_cell.length_c   1.000
_cell.angle_alpha   90.00
_cell.angle_beta   90.00
_cell.angle_gamma   90.00
#
_symmetry.space_group_name_H-M   'P 1'
#
loop_
_entity.id
_entity.type
_entity.pdbx_description
1 polymer ?
#
loop_
_entity_poly.entity_id
_entity_poly.type
_entity_poly.pdbx_seq_one_letter_code
_entity_poly.pdbx_strand_id
1 'polypeptide(L)'
;MRRRLNSRAFDPFDEWLESQGLYRKQVARDGSCLFRAVAEQVFMTQTEHIKVRALCLEYMMLHKDDFQPFLEIPLDHHVFKLQDVREWGGHTEIIAMSHLFQ
;
A
#
# COMPACT_ATOMS: atom_id res chain seq x y z
N MET A 1 -24.42 -26.51 26.34
CA MET A 1 -23.40 -25.98 25.41
C MET A 1 -23.76 -24.53 25.09
N ARG A 2 -23.11 -23.54 25.72
CA ARG A 2 -23.35 -22.12 25.41
C ARG A 2 -22.59 -21.78 24.13
N ARG A 3 -23.31 -21.46 23.05
CA ARG A 3 -22.75 -20.89 21.82
C ARG A 3 -22.12 -19.55 22.22
N ARG A 4 -20.79 -19.45 22.20
CA ARG A 4 -20.10 -18.15 22.30
C ARG A 4 -20.53 -17.34 21.08
N LEU A 5 -21.48 -16.42 21.26
CA LEU A 5 -21.67 -15.32 20.33
C LEU A 5 -20.36 -14.55 20.34
N ASN A 6 -19.62 -14.64 19.25
CA ASN A 6 -18.39 -13.90 19.05
C ASN A 6 -18.81 -12.46 18.79
N SER A 7 -19.07 -11.69 19.86
CA SER A 7 -19.24 -10.24 19.74
C SER A 7 -17.87 -9.67 19.38
N ARG A 8 -17.57 -9.59 18.08
CA ARG A 8 -16.57 -8.63 17.63
C ARG A 8 -17.10 -7.28 18.10
N ALA A 9 -16.43 -6.67 19.06
CA ALA A 9 -16.66 -5.27 19.37
C ALA A 9 -16.59 -4.50 18.04
N PHE A 10 -17.59 -3.67 17.76
CA PHE A 10 -17.54 -2.75 16.63
C PHE A 10 -16.27 -1.88 16.78
N ASP A 11 -15.42 -1.84 15.76
CA ASP A 11 -14.27 -0.95 15.74
C ASP A 11 -14.79 0.47 15.47
N PRO A 12 -14.53 1.46 16.35
CA PRO A 12 -15.01 2.83 16.16
C PRO A 12 -14.59 3.44 14.82
N PHE A 13 -13.48 3.00 14.23
CA PHE A 13 -13.08 3.43 12.90
C PHE A 13 -13.97 2.83 11.81
N ASP A 14 -14.45 1.60 11.97
CA ASP A 14 -15.35 0.98 11.00
C ASP A 14 -16.72 1.68 11.05
N GLU A 15 -17.22 2.05 12.24
CA GLU A 15 -18.44 2.90 12.38
C GLU A 15 -18.25 4.27 11.71
N TRP A 16 -17.10 4.91 11.94
CA TRP A 16 -16.80 6.18 11.29
C TRP A 16 -16.75 6.04 9.77
N LEU A 17 -16.08 5.00 9.23
CA LEU A 17 -16.06 4.74 7.79
C LEU A 17 -17.46 4.52 7.22
N GLU A 18 -18.29 3.72 7.91
CA GLU A 18 -19.68 3.48 7.52
C GLU A 18 -20.50 4.79 7.50
N SER A 19 -20.28 5.69 8.46
CA SER A 19 -20.93 7.01 8.48
C SER A 19 -20.56 7.88 7.26
N GLN A 20 -19.42 7.60 6.63
CA GLN A 20 -18.95 8.24 5.40
C GLN A 20 -19.34 7.46 4.14
N GLY A 21 -20.10 6.36 4.25
CA GLY A 21 -20.43 5.48 3.13
C GLY A 21 -19.27 4.61 2.64
N LEU A 22 -18.24 4.45 3.47
CA LEU A 22 -17.03 3.66 3.19
C LEU A 22 -17.01 2.39 4.05
N TYR A 23 -16.12 1.48 3.72
CA TYR A 23 -15.85 0.30 4.55
C TYR A 23 -14.36 -0.05 4.50
N ARG A 24 -13.86 -0.70 5.56
CA ARG A 24 -12.48 -1.16 5.61
C ARG A 24 -12.34 -2.52 4.93
N LYS A 25 -11.59 -2.57 3.82
CA LYS A 25 -11.20 -3.85 3.21
C LYS A 25 -9.92 -4.38 3.84
N GLN A 26 -9.95 -5.63 4.29
CA GLN A 26 -8.78 -6.25 4.91
C GLN A 26 -7.71 -6.58 3.88
N VAL A 27 -6.46 -6.26 4.22
CA VAL A 27 -5.26 -6.57 3.45
C VAL A 27 -4.34 -7.45 4.31
N ALA A 28 -3.56 -8.32 3.67
CA ALA A 28 -2.55 -9.11 4.35
C ALA A 28 -1.56 -8.20 5.11
N ARG A 29 -1.18 -8.59 6.33
CA ARG A 29 -0.21 -7.85 7.16
C ARG A 29 1.21 -8.33 6.84
N ASP A 30 1.65 -8.08 5.60
CA ASP A 30 2.98 -8.43 5.08
C ASP A 30 3.70 -7.21 4.50
N GLY A 31 4.95 -7.38 4.06
CA GLY A 31 5.74 -6.30 3.43
C GLY A 31 5.13 -5.75 2.13
N SER A 32 4.11 -6.41 1.58
CA SER A 32 3.40 -5.95 0.39
C SER A 32 2.07 -5.26 0.69
N CYS A 33 1.73 -5.04 1.97
CA CYS A 33 0.43 -4.51 2.36
C CYS A 33 0.08 -3.16 1.72
N LEU A 34 1.04 -2.24 1.59
CA LEU A 34 0.84 -0.96 0.91
C LEU A 34 0.45 -1.16 -0.57
N PHE A 35 1.23 -1.94 -1.29
CA PHE A 35 1.00 -2.20 -2.72
C PHE A 35 -0.30 -2.99 -2.96
N ARG A 36 -0.68 -3.88 -2.03
CA ARG A 36 -1.98 -4.57 -2.07
C ARG A 36 -3.14 -3.59 -1.88
N ALA A 37 -3.02 -2.66 -0.93
CA ALA A 37 -4.04 -1.65 -0.69
C ALA A 37 -4.25 -0.76 -1.92
N VAL A 38 -3.17 -0.33 -2.57
CA VAL A 38 -3.25 0.47 -3.81
C VAL A 38 -3.75 -0.36 -4.99
N ALA A 39 -3.29 -1.60 -5.17
CA ALA A 39 -3.79 -2.50 -6.21
C ALA A 39 -5.30 -2.74 -6.11
N GLU A 40 -5.82 -2.86 -4.89
CA GLU A 40 -7.25 -2.97 -4.66
C GLU A 40 -8.02 -1.72 -5.10
N GLN A 41 -7.48 -0.52 -4.90
CA GLN A 41 -8.14 0.73 -5.32
C GLN A 41 -8.07 0.96 -6.83
N VAL A 42 -6.96 0.60 -7.47
CA VAL A 42 -6.71 0.90 -8.90
C VAL A 42 -7.20 -0.21 -9.82
N PHE A 43 -7.05 -1.47 -9.40
CA PHE A 43 -7.36 -2.65 -10.22
C PHE A 43 -8.52 -3.49 -9.66
N MET A 44 -9.17 -3.07 -8.57
CA MET A 44 -10.23 -3.83 -7.90
C MET A 44 -9.79 -5.23 -7.44
N THR A 45 -8.48 -5.44 -7.29
CA THR A 45 -7.90 -6.70 -6.81
C THR A 45 -6.54 -6.51 -6.16
N GLN A 46 -6.32 -7.16 -5.02
CA GLN A 46 -5.01 -7.21 -4.36
C GLN A 46 -3.97 -8.07 -5.10
N THR A 47 -4.37 -8.87 -6.10
CA THR A 47 -3.46 -9.78 -6.82
C THR A 47 -2.43 -9.03 -7.66
N GLU A 48 -2.74 -7.80 -8.09
CA GLU A 48 -1.87 -6.96 -8.90
C GLU A 48 -0.80 -6.21 -8.08
N HIS A 49 -0.62 -6.52 -6.79
CA HIS A 49 0.33 -5.81 -5.92
C HIS A 49 1.79 -5.88 -6.41
N ILE A 50 2.19 -6.97 -7.08
CA ILE A 50 3.53 -7.10 -7.67
C ILE A 50 3.69 -6.12 -8.84
N LYS A 51 2.65 -6.02 -9.68
CA LYS A 51 2.61 -5.08 -10.81
C LYS A 51 2.64 -3.63 -10.31
N VAL A 52 1.83 -3.30 -9.31
CA VAL A 52 1.83 -1.97 -8.67
C VAL A 52 3.20 -1.62 -8.11
N ARG A 53 3.86 -2.56 -7.41
CA ARG A 53 5.23 -2.37 -6.91
C ARG A 53 6.20 -2.08 -8.07
N ALA A 54 6.18 -2.89 -9.11
CA ALA A 54 7.08 -2.72 -10.26
C ALA A 54 6.90 -1.35 -10.94
N LEU A 55 5.65 -0.94 -11.21
CA LEU A 55 5.35 0.36 -11.83
C LEU A 55 5.75 1.53 -10.92
N CYS A 56 5.55 1.41 -9.61
CA CYS A 56 5.99 2.42 -8.64
C CYS A 56 7.51 2.61 -8.69
N LEU A 57 8.28 1.51 -8.65
CA LEU A 57 9.74 1.56 -8.70
C LEU A 57 10.26 2.10 -10.04
N GLU A 58 9.63 1.71 -11.15
CA GLU A 58 9.95 2.24 -12.48
C GLU A 58 9.70 3.75 -12.56
N TYR A 59 8.55 4.21 -12.06
CA TYR A 59 8.23 5.63 -12.00
C TYR A 59 9.27 6.41 -11.18
N MET A 60 9.62 5.91 -9.99
CA MET A 60 10.63 6.55 -9.15
C MET A 60 11.97 6.69 -9.88
N MET A 61 12.41 5.65 -10.59
CA MET A 61 13.66 5.67 -11.35
C MET A 61 13.63 6.66 -12.53
N LEU A 62 12.50 6.77 -13.23
CA LEU A 62 12.33 7.73 -14.33
C LEU A 62 12.35 9.19 -13.84
N HIS A 63 11.91 9.41 -12.60
CA HIS A 63 11.77 10.71 -11.96
C HIS A 63 12.77 10.89 -10.80
N LYS A 64 14.00 10.39 -10.96
CA LYS A 64 14.97 10.26 -9.87
C LYS A 64 15.19 11.54 -9.06
N ASP A 65 15.30 12.68 -9.73
CA ASP A 65 15.56 13.97 -9.10
C ASP A 65 14.39 14.43 -8.20
N ASP A 66 13.17 13.98 -8.48
CA ASP A 66 11.98 14.27 -7.68
C ASP A 66 11.96 13.43 -6.39
N PHE A 67 12.55 12.23 -6.41
CA PHE A 67 12.47 11.27 -5.30
C PHE A 67 13.71 11.21 -4.41
N GLN A 68 14.90 11.48 -4.96
CA GLN A 68 16.15 11.46 -4.20
C GLN A 68 16.13 12.36 -2.94
N PRO A 69 15.51 13.56 -2.93
CA PRO A 69 15.43 14.40 -1.74
C PRO A 69 14.67 13.78 -0.55
N PHE A 70 13.82 12.77 -0.79
CA PHE A 70 13.08 12.06 0.27
C PHE A 70 13.87 10.90 0.89
N LEU A 71 15.07 10.59 0.38
CA LEU A 71 15.82 9.39 0.73
C LEU A 71 17.20 9.74 1.32
N GLU A 72 17.56 9.05 2.40
CA GLU A 72 18.90 9.15 3.01
C GLU A 72 19.97 8.36 2.24
N ILE A 73 19.55 7.43 1.38
CA ILE A 73 20.40 6.58 0.55
C ILE A 73 20.18 6.91 -0.94
N PRO A 74 21.13 6.55 -1.83
CA PRO A 74 20.91 6.66 -3.27
C PRO A 74 19.62 5.94 -3.70
N LEU A 75 18.82 6.58 -4.55
CA LEU A 75 17.55 6.04 -5.02
C LEU A 75 17.70 4.62 -5.58
N ASP A 76 18.76 4.37 -6.36
CA ASP A 76 19.00 3.06 -6.97
C ASP A 76 19.15 1.95 -5.91
N HIS A 77 19.76 2.26 -4.76
CA HIS A 77 19.87 1.34 -3.63
C HIS A 77 18.53 1.12 -2.93
N HIS A 78 17.73 2.18 -2.79
CA HIS A 78 16.39 2.09 -2.22
C HIS A 78 15.46 1.24 -3.10
N VAL A 79 15.46 1.49 -4.40
CA VAL A 79 14.70 0.73 -5.40
C VAL A 79 15.15 -0.73 -5.42
N PHE A 80 16.47 -0.99 -5.40
CA PHE A 80 17.01 -2.35 -5.34
C PHE A 80 16.48 -3.13 -4.13
N LYS A 81 16.46 -2.51 -2.93
CA LYS A 81 15.88 -3.15 -1.74
C LYS A 81 14.39 -3.43 -1.94
N LEU A 82 13.63 -2.42 -2.38
CA LEU A 82 12.18 -2.54 -2.54
C LEU A 82 11.75 -3.52 -3.64
N GLN A 83 12.64 -4.06 -4.47
CA GLN A 83 12.33 -5.18 -5.36
C GLN A 83 11.98 -6.45 -4.57
N ASP A 84 12.49 -6.62 -3.34
CA ASP A 84 12.07 -7.70 -2.46
C ASP A 84 10.65 -7.44 -1.94
N VAL A 85 9.73 -8.38 -2.22
CA VAL A 85 8.31 -8.29 -1.83
C VAL A 85 8.07 -8.26 -0.31
N ARG A 86 9.10 -8.60 0.47
CA ARG A 86 9.11 -8.53 1.94
C ARG A 86 9.45 -7.14 2.45
N GLU A 87 10.02 -6.27 1.62
CA GLU A 87 10.33 -4.90 1.97
C GLU A 87 9.08 -4.03 1.91
N TRP A 88 8.94 -3.19 2.95
CA TRP A 88 7.78 -2.35 3.19
C TRP A 88 7.93 -1.04 2.42
N GLY A 89 6.89 -0.66 1.67
CA GLY A 89 6.79 0.69 1.14
C GLY A 89 6.33 1.68 2.19
N GLY A 90 6.59 2.96 1.96
CA GLY A 90 6.25 4.05 2.86
C GLY A 90 5.79 5.31 2.12
N HIS A 91 6.13 6.47 2.68
CA HIS A 91 5.70 7.77 2.19
C HIS A 91 6.14 8.05 0.76
N THR A 92 7.40 7.74 0.42
CA THR A 92 7.97 7.97 -0.91
C THR A 92 7.21 7.19 -1.99
N GLU A 93 6.89 5.91 -1.73
CA GLU A 93 6.13 5.08 -2.67
C GLU A 93 4.66 5.54 -2.78
N ILE A 94 4.06 6.09 -1.71
CA ILE A 94 2.72 6.70 -1.76
C ILE A 94 2.72 7.90 -2.72
N ILE A 95 3.72 8.78 -2.61
CA ILE A 95 3.85 9.93 -3.52
C ILE A 95 3.98 9.43 -4.96
N ALA A 96 4.89 8.49 -5.21
CA ALA A 96 5.10 7.93 -6.55
C ALA A 96 3.81 7.35 -7.15
N MET A 97 3.09 6.51 -6.40
CA MET A 97 1.83 5.92 -6.86
C MET A 97 0.72 6.96 -7.06
N SER A 98 0.72 8.05 -6.28
CA SER A 98 -0.25 9.15 -6.45
C SER A 98 -0.09 9.91 -7.77
N HIS A 99 1.15 10.01 -8.28
CA HIS A 99 1.41 10.58 -9.60
C HIS A 99 1.17 9.58 -10.73
N LEU A 100 1.44 8.29 -10.48
CA LEU A 100 1.30 7.23 -11.47
C LEU A 100 -0.17 6.89 -11.81
N PHE A 101 -1.07 6.89 -10.83
CA PHE A 101 -2.46 6.40 -10.98
C PHE A 101 -3.53 7.52 -10.89
N GLN A 102 -3.23 8.71 -11.43
CA GLN A 102 -4.16 9.85 -11.46
C GLN A 102 -5.49 9.56 -12.17
#